data_AF-A0A3G9CU64-F1
#
_entry.id   AF-A0A3G9CU64-F1
#
_cell.length_a   1.000
_cell.length_b   1.000
_cell.length_c   1.000
_cell.angle_alpha   90.00
_cell.angle_beta   90.00
_cell.angle_gamma   90.00
#
_symmetry.space_group_name_H-M   'P 1'
#
loop_
_entity.id
_entity.type
_entity.pdbx_description
1 polymer ?
#
loop_
_entity_poly.entity_id
_entity_poly.type
_entity_poly.pdbx_seq_one_letter_code
_entity_poly.pdbx_strand_id
1 'polypeptide(L)'
;MLPIGGAIGGDLPKHNSLGFIALIVFLFSFFVAIAEPNVIVLINLVDSALQGSIDRNLLLFSIAFGVGFLMAIAILRIIYGTPIRYLFAAIYSFILVLSFFVPADFLAISFDSGSVTTGAIILPVLMGLGVGVASVLQDRSELDGFGLIGLATTGPILSLMLLGVLSS
;
A
#
# COMPACT_ATOMS: atom_id res chain seq x y z
N MET A 1 -16.38 -9.12 2.41
CA MET A 1 -14.95 -8.92 2.09
C MET A 1 -14.04 -9.13 3.30
N LEU A 2 -14.37 -8.59 4.48
CA LEU A 2 -13.70 -8.87 5.77
C LEU A 2 -13.38 -10.36 6.05
N PRO A 3 -14.24 -11.36 5.73
CA PRO A 3 -13.96 -12.76 6.04
C PRO A 3 -12.75 -13.35 5.28
N ILE A 4 -12.49 -12.90 4.04
CA ILE A 4 -11.41 -13.46 3.20
C ILE A 4 -10.05 -12.96 3.66
N GLY A 5 -9.93 -11.66 3.95
CA GLY A 5 -8.70 -11.09 4.49
C GLY A 5 -8.36 -11.70 5.86
N GLY A 6 -9.36 -11.84 6.72
CA GLY A 6 -9.20 -12.43 8.05
C GLY A 6 -8.71 -13.88 8.02
N ALA A 7 -9.26 -14.72 7.14
CA ALA A 7 -8.85 -16.11 6.99
C ALA A 7 -7.39 -16.24 6.54
N ILE A 8 -6.99 -15.47 5.52
CA ILE A 8 -5.60 -15.48 5.01
C ILE A 8 -4.64 -14.95 6.09
N GLY A 9 -4.98 -13.84 6.74
CA GLY A 9 -4.20 -13.26 7.83
C GLY A 9 -4.06 -14.21 9.04
N GLY A 10 -5.09 -14.99 9.33
CA GLY A 10 -5.14 -15.96 10.43
C GLY A 10 -4.19 -17.15 10.27
N ASP A 11 -3.95 -17.58 9.04
CA ASP A 11 -3.12 -18.75 8.76
C ASP A 11 -1.65 -18.40 8.48
N LEU A 12 -1.36 -17.17 8.04
CA LEU A 12 -0.02 -16.72 7.70
C LEU A 12 0.99 -16.85 8.86
N PRO A 13 0.71 -16.40 10.10
CA PRO A 13 1.65 -16.51 11.23
C PRO A 13 1.93 -17.95 11.68
N LYS A 14 1.11 -18.93 11.27
CA LYS A 14 1.34 -20.36 11.58
C LYS A 14 2.50 -20.93 10.76
N HIS A 15 2.87 -20.28 9.66
CA HIS A 15 4.06 -20.62 8.88
C HIS A 15 5.29 -19.89 9.41
N ASN A 16 6.36 -20.64 9.70
CA ASN A 16 7.58 -20.12 10.33
C ASN A 16 8.48 -19.29 9.39
N SER A 17 8.06 -18.99 8.16
CA SER A 17 8.85 -18.25 7.18
C SER A 17 8.31 -16.85 6.96
N LEU A 18 8.97 -15.87 7.58
CA LEU A 18 8.62 -14.44 7.46
C LEU A 18 8.69 -13.95 6.00
N GLY A 19 9.64 -14.46 5.22
CA GLY A 19 9.76 -14.14 3.79
C GLY A 19 8.57 -14.65 2.98
N PHE A 20 8.05 -15.83 3.30
CA PHE A 20 6.85 -16.37 2.66
C PHE A 20 5.62 -15.52 2.99
N ILE A 21 5.45 -15.13 4.25
CA ILE A 21 4.35 -14.26 4.68
C ILE A 21 4.39 -12.94 3.92
N ALA A 22 5.56 -12.29 3.89
CA ALA A 22 5.74 -11.01 3.21
C ALA A 22 5.43 -11.12 1.70
N LEU A 23 5.88 -12.21 1.05
CA LEU A 23 5.61 -12.45 -0.37
C LEU A 23 4.12 -12.65 -0.66
N ILE A 24 3.41 -13.43 0.16
CA ILE A 24 1.97 -13.66 -0.02
C ILE A 24 1.19 -12.36 0.18
N VAL A 25 1.49 -11.61 1.24
CA VAL A 25 0.86 -10.31 1.49
C VAL A 25 1.13 -9.35 0.33
N PHE A 26 2.37 -9.28 -0.15
CA PHE A 26 2.75 -8.45 -1.29
C PHE A 26 1.92 -8.80 -2.52
N LEU A 27 1.91 -10.07 -2.94
CA LEU A 27 1.21 -10.51 -4.14
C LEU A 27 -0.30 -10.29 -4.01
N PHE A 28 -0.88 -10.62 -2.86
CA PHE A 28 -2.30 -10.45 -2.64
C PHE A 28 -2.71 -8.98 -2.71
N SER A 29 -2.01 -8.09 -2.00
CA SER A 29 -2.27 -6.65 -2.03
C SER A 29 -2.00 -6.03 -3.39
N PHE A 30 -1.00 -6.53 -4.13
CA PHE A 30 -0.71 -6.11 -5.50
C PHE A 30 -1.89 -6.43 -6.44
N PHE A 31 -2.40 -7.67 -6.43
CA PHE A 31 -3.53 -8.04 -7.28
C PHE A 31 -4.84 -7.33 -6.87
N VAL A 32 -5.05 -7.10 -5.57
CA VAL A 32 -6.19 -6.33 -5.07
C VAL A 32 -6.13 -4.88 -5.56
N ALA A 33 -4.93 -4.28 -5.59
CA ALA A 33 -4.75 -2.94 -6.14
C ALA A 33 -5.03 -2.87 -7.65
N ILE A 34 -4.62 -3.90 -8.41
CA ILE A 34 -4.95 -4.00 -9.84
C ILE A 34 -6.46 -4.15 -10.07
N ALA A 35 -7.14 -4.89 -9.21
CA ALA A 35 -8.58 -5.13 -9.31
C ALA A 35 -9.44 -3.92 -8.90
N GLU A 36 -8.85 -2.89 -8.28
CA GLU A 36 -9.57 -1.73 -7.77
C GLU A 36 -9.95 -0.77 -8.91
N PRO A 37 -11.25 -0.50 -9.15
CA PRO A 37 -11.68 0.40 -10.21
C PRO A 37 -11.18 1.84 -10.00
N ASN A 38 -11.05 2.29 -8.75
CA ASN A 38 -10.56 3.63 -8.44
C ASN A 38 -9.13 3.86 -8.94
N VAL A 39 -8.28 2.83 -8.97
CA VAL A 39 -6.93 2.93 -9.52
C VAL A 39 -6.98 3.19 -11.03
N ILE A 40 -7.88 2.51 -11.74
CA ILE A 40 -8.08 2.69 -13.18
C ILE A 40 -8.61 4.10 -13.49
N VAL A 41 -9.55 4.60 -12.68
CA VAL A 41 -10.09 5.96 -12.81
C VAL A 41 -8.98 7.00 -12.65
N LEU A 42 -8.15 6.88 -11.61
CA LEU A 42 -7.01 7.77 -11.39
C LEU A 42 -6.04 7.76 -12.59
N ILE A 43 -5.69 6.58 -13.10
CA ILE A 43 -4.76 6.48 -14.24
C ILE A 43 -5.31 7.20 -15.47
N ASN A 44 -6.61 7.09 -15.75
CA ASN A 44 -7.22 7.82 -16.86
C ASN A 44 -7.24 9.34 -16.65
N LEU A 45 -7.41 9.80 -15.39
CA LEU A 45 -7.30 11.23 -15.04
C LEU A 45 -5.88 11.75 -15.26
N VAL A 46 -4.88 10.99 -14.80
CA VAL A 46 -3.45 11.29 -14.97
C VAL A 46 -3.08 11.33 -16.45
N ASP A 47 -3.50 10.32 -17.22
CA ASP A 47 -3.24 10.23 -18.67
C ASP A 47 -3.83 11.44 -19.42
N SER A 48 -5.04 11.86 -19.04
CA SER A 48 -5.70 13.04 -19.61
C SER A 48 -4.99 14.34 -19.22
N ALA A 49 -4.50 14.45 -17.98
CA ALA A 49 -3.80 15.63 -17.48
C ALA A 49 -2.40 15.77 -18.09
N LEU A 50 -1.69 14.65 -18.29
CA LEU A 50 -0.33 14.60 -18.80
C LEU A 50 -0.26 14.35 -20.33
N GLN A 51 -1.40 14.35 -21.03
CA GLN A 51 -1.51 14.15 -22.47
C GLN A 51 -0.83 12.85 -22.96
N GLY A 52 -0.88 11.78 -22.15
CA GLY A 52 -0.31 10.49 -22.49
C GLY A 52 1.21 10.40 -22.45
N SER A 53 1.89 11.27 -21.68
CA SER A 53 3.35 11.23 -21.54
C SER A 53 3.88 9.97 -20.85
N ILE A 54 3.03 9.24 -20.12
CA ILE A 54 3.38 8.03 -19.36
C ILE A 54 2.47 6.89 -19.76
N ASP A 55 3.03 5.69 -19.92
CA ASP A 55 2.25 4.48 -20.17
C ASP A 55 1.32 4.13 -19.00
N ARG A 56 0.05 3.86 -19.33
CA ARG A 56 -0.99 3.53 -18.34
C ARG A 56 -0.68 2.26 -17.54
N ASN A 57 -0.06 1.26 -18.16
CA ASN A 57 0.29 0.02 -17.47
C ASN A 57 1.45 0.26 -16.51
N LEU A 58 2.41 1.12 -16.86
CA LEU A 58 3.48 1.51 -15.96
C LEU A 58 2.94 2.19 -14.69
N LEU A 59 1.96 3.08 -14.82
CA LEU A 59 1.27 3.71 -13.68
C LEU A 59 0.53 2.66 -12.84
N LEU A 60 -0.23 1.76 -13.47
CA LEU A 60 -0.97 0.70 -12.80
C LEU A 60 -0.06 -0.20 -11.96
N PHE A 61 1.00 -0.73 -12.59
CA PHE A 61 1.93 -1.62 -11.92
C PHE A 61 2.74 -0.90 -10.84
N SER A 62 3.08 0.38 -11.03
CA SER A 62 3.74 1.18 -9.99
C SER A 62 2.85 1.34 -8.76
N ILE A 63 1.60 1.78 -8.94
CA ILE A 63 0.65 1.93 -7.82
C ILE A 63 0.46 0.58 -7.10
N ALA A 64 0.20 -0.49 -7.84
CA ALA A 64 0.01 -1.82 -7.27
C ALA A 64 1.24 -2.32 -6.51
N PHE A 65 2.45 -2.07 -7.05
CA PHE A 65 3.71 -2.40 -6.41
C PHE A 65 3.89 -1.64 -5.09
N GLY A 66 3.61 -0.33 -5.09
CA GLY A 66 3.66 0.50 -3.89
C GLY A 66 2.73 0.01 -2.78
N VAL A 67 1.48 -0.31 -3.12
CA VAL A 67 0.51 -0.89 -2.16
C VAL A 67 1.01 -2.22 -1.61
N GLY A 68 1.42 -3.15 -2.48
CA GLY A 68 1.89 -4.47 -2.07
C GLY A 68 3.12 -4.40 -1.17
N PHE A 69 4.10 -3.58 -1.55
CA PHE A 69 5.37 -3.45 -0.83
C PHE A 69 5.18 -2.86 0.57
N LEU A 70 4.41 -1.77 0.68
CA LEU A 70 4.14 -1.16 1.98
C LEU A 70 3.27 -2.06 2.86
N MET A 71 2.32 -2.80 2.28
CA MET A 71 1.50 -3.74 3.04
C MET A 71 2.34 -4.90 3.61
N ALA A 72 3.28 -5.43 2.84
CA ALA A 72 4.21 -6.46 3.32
C ALA A 72 5.04 -5.96 4.52
N ILE A 73 5.60 -4.75 4.43
CA ILE A 73 6.32 -4.11 5.55
C ILE A 73 5.39 -3.91 6.75
N ALA A 74 4.16 -3.47 6.51
CA ALA A 74 3.19 -3.18 7.55
C ALA A 74 2.78 -4.45 8.33
N ILE A 75 2.65 -5.59 7.66
CA ILE A 75 2.39 -6.89 8.29
C ILE A 75 3.62 -7.41 9.05
N LEU A 76 4.82 -7.29 8.47
CA LEU A 76 6.06 -7.63 9.19
C LEU A 76 6.18 -6.83 10.48
N ARG A 77 5.82 -5.53 10.46
CA ARG A 77 5.78 -4.67 11.65
C ARG A 77 4.85 -5.22 12.73
N ILE A 78 3.69 -5.78 12.39
CA ILE A 78 2.75 -6.37 13.37
C ILE A 78 3.39 -7.61 14.03
N ILE A 79 4.04 -8.45 13.23
CA ILE A 79 4.72 -9.64 13.72
C ILE A 79 5.86 -9.26 14.67
N TYR A 80 6.71 -8.30 14.28
CA TYR A 80 7.82 -7.82 15.13
C TYR A 80 7.38 -6.94 16.31
N GLY A 81 6.15 -6.44 16.33
CA GLY A 81 5.67 -5.53 17.37
C GLY A 81 6.28 -4.14 17.35
N THR A 82 6.81 -3.71 16.22
CA THR A 82 7.39 -2.37 16.11
C THR A 82 6.28 -1.31 16.18
N PRO A 83 6.43 -0.25 17.00
CA PRO A 83 5.45 0.82 17.05
C PRO A 83 5.26 1.50 15.69
N ILE A 84 4.00 1.67 15.26
CA ILE A 84 3.69 2.25 13.94
C ILE A 84 4.27 3.64 13.72
N ARG A 85 4.42 4.42 14.81
CA ARG A 85 4.95 5.79 14.78
C ARG A 85 6.33 5.88 14.11
N TYR A 86 7.19 4.86 14.27
CA TYR A 86 8.52 4.87 13.65
C TYR A 86 8.42 4.67 12.15
N LEU A 87 7.49 3.82 11.71
CA LEU A 87 7.28 3.56 10.30
C LEU A 87 6.67 4.78 9.59
N PHE A 88 5.69 5.43 10.21
CA PHE A 88 5.18 6.71 9.71
C PHE A 88 6.25 7.79 9.68
N ALA A 89 7.03 7.95 10.76
CA ALA A 89 8.11 8.93 10.78
C ALA A 89 9.11 8.70 9.64
N ALA A 90 9.51 7.44 9.41
CA ALA A 90 10.42 7.09 8.31
C ALA A 90 9.81 7.37 6.94
N ILE A 91 8.59 6.91 6.67
CA ILE A 91 7.91 7.08 5.38
C ILE A 91 7.67 8.55 5.08
N TYR A 92 7.11 9.31 6.02
CA TYR A 92 6.85 10.74 5.80
C TYR A 92 8.13 11.57 5.69
N SER A 93 9.19 11.21 6.43
CA SER A 93 10.50 11.84 6.24
C SER A 93 11.03 11.57 4.82
N PHE A 94 10.86 10.35 4.32
CA PHE A 94 11.26 10.00 2.97
C PHE A 94 10.41 10.74 1.92
N ILE A 95 9.07 10.80 2.08
CA ILE A 95 8.17 11.59 1.22
C ILE A 95 8.60 13.05 1.19
N LEU A 96 8.90 13.66 2.34
CA LEU A 96 9.36 15.06 2.41
C LEU A 96 10.65 15.26 1.63
N VAL A 97 11.65 14.40 1.81
CA VAL A 97 12.90 14.49 1.05
C VAL A 97 12.64 14.33 -0.44
N LEU A 98 11.85 13.33 -0.82
CA LEU A 98 11.54 13.05 -2.22
C LEU A 98 10.76 14.18 -2.88
N SER A 99 9.93 14.91 -2.12
CA SER A 99 9.14 16.03 -2.63
C SER A 99 9.97 17.17 -3.23
N PHE A 100 11.23 17.33 -2.81
CA PHE A 100 12.14 18.31 -3.40
C PHE A 100 12.67 17.93 -4.79
N PHE A 101 12.58 16.65 -5.16
CA PHE A 101 13.10 16.12 -6.43
C PHE A 101 12.00 15.80 -7.45
N VAL A 102 10.74 15.73 -7.02
CA VAL A 102 9.61 15.36 -7.87
C VAL A 102 9.06 16.59 -8.62
N PRO A 103 8.77 16.49 -9.94
CA PRO A 103 8.08 17.56 -10.66
C PRO A 103 6.72 17.92 -10.05
N ALA A 104 6.32 19.19 -10.11
CA ALA A 104 5.10 19.68 -9.46
C ALA A 104 3.82 18.89 -9.87
N ASP A 105 3.70 18.53 -11.15
CA ASP A 105 2.57 17.76 -11.66
C ASP A 105 2.49 16.36 -11.03
N PHE A 106 3.63 15.68 -10.93
CA PHE A 106 3.72 14.37 -10.28
C PHE A 106 3.49 14.45 -8.79
N LEU A 107 3.92 15.54 -8.13
CA LEU A 107 3.72 15.71 -6.69
C LEU A 107 2.22 15.75 -6.37
N ALA A 108 1.44 16.56 -7.10
CA ALA A 108 0.00 16.63 -6.91
C ALA A 108 -0.70 15.28 -7.17
N ILE A 109 -0.36 14.62 -8.28
CA ILE A 109 -0.90 13.30 -8.64
C ILE A 109 -0.55 12.24 -7.59
N SER A 110 0.68 12.26 -7.07
CA SER A 110 1.15 11.30 -6.08
C SER A 110 0.32 11.39 -4.81
N PHE A 111 0.06 12.59 -4.30
CA PHE A 111 -0.77 12.74 -3.09
C PHE A 111 -2.24 12.39 -3.33
N ASP A 112 -2.79 12.68 -4.51
CA ASP A 112 -4.15 12.27 -4.86
C ASP A 112 -4.29 10.74 -4.95
N SER A 113 -3.22 10.06 -5.40
CA SER A 113 -3.20 8.60 -5.51
C SER A 113 -3.35 7.86 -4.18
N GLY A 114 -3.06 8.50 -3.05
CA GLY A 114 -3.31 7.90 -1.74
C GLY A 114 -4.80 7.57 -1.55
N SER A 115 -5.70 8.38 -2.10
CA SER A 115 -7.15 8.21 -1.94
C SER A 115 -7.68 6.89 -2.52
N VAL A 116 -7.02 6.32 -3.54
CA VAL A 116 -7.48 5.07 -4.18
C VAL A 116 -7.47 3.88 -3.22
N THR A 117 -6.64 3.92 -2.19
CA THR A 117 -6.55 2.85 -1.17
C THR A 117 -7.73 2.83 -0.21
N THR A 118 -8.52 3.91 -0.18
CA THR A 118 -9.81 3.97 0.53
C THR A 118 -10.96 3.37 -0.29
N GLY A 119 -10.63 2.76 -1.44
CA GLY A 119 -11.57 2.15 -2.36
C GLY A 119 -12.36 0.98 -1.77
N ALA A 120 -13.47 0.66 -2.44
CA ALA A 120 -14.47 -0.27 -1.95
C ALA A 120 -13.94 -1.72 -1.86
N ILE A 121 -12.88 -2.06 -2.58
CA ILE A 121 -12.27 -3.40 -2.57
C ILE A 121 -10.99 -3.38 -1.71
N ILE A 122 -10.04 -2.47 -1.97
CA ILE A 122 -8.76 -2.39 -1.25
C ILE A 122 -8.97 -2.29 0.26
N LEU A 123 -9.78 -1.32 0.70
CA LEU A 123 -9.90 -1.00 2.12
C LEU A 123 -10.37 -2.18 2.98
N PRO A 124 -11.53 -2.82 2.71
CA PRO A 124 -12.01 -3.92 3.55
C PRO A 124 -11.14 -5.17 3.45
N VAL A 125 -10.44 -5.38 2.32
CA VAL A 125 -9.55 -6.54 2.12
C VAL A 125 -8.26 -6.37 2.93
N LEU A 126 -7.61 -5.20 2.85
CA LEU A 126 -6.40 -4.92 3.61
C LEU A 126 -6.67 -4.83 5.11
N MET A 127 -7.78 -4.21 5.53
CA MET A 127 -8.22 -4.23 6.92
C MET A 127 -8.43 -5.67 7.43
N GLY A 128 -9.17 -6.48 6.67
CA GLY A 128 -9.41 -7.88 7.02
C GLY A 128 -8.11 -8.67 7.17
N LEU A 129 -7.16 -8.47 6.26
CA LEU A 129 -5.83 -9.10 6.32
C LEU A 129 -5.07 -8.68 7.59
N GLY A 130 -5.10 -7.39 7.90
CA GLY A 130 -4.46 -6.84 9.09
C GLY A 130 -5.02 -7.35 10.41
N VAL A 131 -6.35 -7.28 10.55
CA VAL A 131 -7.06 -7.78 11.73
C VAL A 131 -6.88 -9.30 11.87
N GLY A 132 -6.94 -10.03 10.75
CA GLY A 132 -6.64 -11.46 10.69
C GLY A 132 -5.27 -11.78 11.28
N VAL A 133 -4.20 -11.16 10.78
CA VAL A 133 -2.83 -11.36 11.31
C VAL A 133 -2.72 -10.96 12.79
N ALA A 134 -3.34 -9.86 13.20
CA ALA A 134 -3.30 -9.43 14.60
C ALA A 134 -4.01 -10.43 15.53
N SER A 135 -5.14 -10.99 15.12
CA SER A 135 -5.98 -11.89 15.94
C SER A 135 -5.33 -13.22 16.33
N VAL A 136 -4.34 -13.69 15.57
CA VAL A 136 -3.59 -14.93 15.85
C VAL A 136 -2.33 -14.70 16.68
N LEU A 137 -1.93 -13.44 16.86
CA LEU A 137 -0.78 -13.07 17.67
C LEU A 137 -1.26 -12.75 19.09
N GLN A 138 -0.83 -13.54 20.08
CA GLN A 138 -1.34 -13.51 21.46
C GLN A 138 -1.17 -12.16 22.21
N ASP A 139 -0.40 -11.21 21.67
CA ASP A 139 -0.10 -9.91 22.29
C ASP A 139 -0.39 -8.70 21.37
N ARG A 140 -1.32 -8.83 20.40
CA ARG A 140 -1.66 -7.74 19.47
C ARG A 140 -3.12 -7.34 19.57
N SER A 141 -3.36 -6.03 19.54
CA SER A 141 -4.70 -5.46 19.51
C SER A 141 -5.20 -5.39 18.07
N GLU A 142 -6.50 -5.56 17.85
CA GLU A 142 -7.13 -5.27 16.55
C GLU A 142 -6.85 -3.82 16.07
N LEU A 143 -6.59 -2.90 17.01
CA LEU A 143 -6.18 -1.51 16.72
C LEU A 143 -4.84 -1.42 15.97
N ASP A 144 -3.95 -2.40 16.11
CA ASP A 144 -2.73 -2.47 15.30
C ASP A 144 -3.03 -2.67 13.81
N GLY A 145 -4.14 -3.35 13.52
CA GLY A 145 -4.67 -3.55 12.17
C GLY A 145 -5.23 -2.28 11.54
N PHE A 146 -5.84 -1.38 12.33
CA PHE A 146 -6.36 -0.10 11.81
C PHE A 146 -5.25 0.83 11.31
N GLY A 147 -4.11 0.86 11.99
CA GLY A 147 -2.97 1.68 11.55
C GLY A 147 -2.39 1.27 10.18
N LEU A 148 -2.65 0.04 9.72
CA LEU A 148 -2.17 -0.45 8.42
C LEU A 148 -2.73 0.33 7.24
N ILE A 149 -3.94 0.88 7.37
CA ILE A 149 -4.61 1.59 6.27
C ILE A 149 -3.79 2.82 5.89
N GLY A 150 -3.33 3.59 6.88
CA GLY A 150 -2.50 4.76 6.62
C GLY A 150 -1.17 4.39 5.94
N LEU A 151 -0.58 3.25 6.28
CA LEU A 151 0.62 2.76 5.61
C LEU A 151 0.33 2.32 4.16
N ALA A 152 -0.79 1.64 3.93
CA ALA A 152 -1.22 1.27 2.59
C ALA A 152 -1.44 2.51 1.70
N THR A 153 -2.06 3.58 2.24
CA THR A 153 -2.25 4.87 1.57
C THR A 153 -0.93 5.52 1.14
N THR A 154 0.15 5.35 1.92
CA THR A 154 1.46 5.90 1.53
C THR A 154 2.17 5.12 0.42
N GLY A 155 1.72 3.90 0.10
CA GLY A 155 2.30 3.06 -0.95
C GLY A 155 2.21 3.68 -2.35
N PRO A 156 1.01 4.03 -2.86
CA PRO A 156 0.84 4.72 -4.13
C PRO A 156 1.61 6.04 -4.20
N ILE A 157 1.57 6.84 -3.12
CA ILE A 157 2.25 8.13 -3.03
C ILE A 157 3.74 7.94 -3.27
N LEU A 158 4.38 7.04 -2.52
CA LEU A 158 5.80 6.76 -2.67
C LEU A 158 6.15 6.23 -4.06
N SER A 159 5.35 5.32 -4.59
CA SER A 159 5.64 4.72 -5.89
C SER A 159 5.53 5.73 -7.03
N LEU A 160 4.55 6.63 -7.00
CA LEU A 160 4.38 7.65 -8.04
C LEU A 160 5.41 8.77 -7.91
N MET A 161 5.82 9.13 -6.70
CA MET A 161 6.93 10.07 -6.52
C MET A 161 8.24 9.49 -7.06
N LEU A 162 8.54 8.22 -6.77
CA LEU A 162 9.71 7.54 -7.33
C LEU A 162 9.63 7.44 -8.85
N LEU A 163 8.46 7.11 -9.41
CA LEU A 163 8.25 7.10 -10.85
C LEU A 163 8.49 8.49 -11.44
N GLY A 164 7.97 9.53 -10.82
CA GLY A 164 8.15 10.92 -11.20
C GLY A 164 9.62 11.30 -11.32
N VAL A 165 10.43 11.01 -10.29
CA VAL A 165 11.89 11.26 -10.29
C VAL A 165 12.63 10.47 -11.37
N LEU A 166 12.20 9.26 -11.67
CA LEU A 166 12.84 8.41 -12.68
C LEU A 166 12.44 8.76 -14.12
N SER A 167 11.26 9.36 -14.29
CA SER A 167 10.70 9.75 -15.60
C SER A 167 10.92 11.22 -15.98
N SER A 168 11.35 12.05 -15.02
CA SER A 168 11.71 13.47 -15.18
C SER A 168 13.13 13.65 -15.71
#